data_AF-A0A6M0T3X8-F1
#
_entry.id   AF-A0A6M0T3X8-F1
#
_cell.length_a   1.000
_cell.length_b   1.000
_cell.length_c   1.000
_cell.angle_alpha   90.00
_cell.angle_beta   90.00
_cell.angle_gamma   90.00
#
_symmetry.space_group_name_H-M   'P 1'
#
loop_
_entity.id
_entity.type
_entity.pdbx_description
1 polymer ?
#
loop_
_entity_poly.entity_id
_entity_poly.type
_entity_poly.pdbx_seq_one_letter_code
_entity_poly.pdbx_strand_id
1 'polypeptide(L)'
;MKGIEYVLALYNMAHIELARELGITRQNINQWIKGKGKIPKKYLPVLSQMFNVPEEYFQKEINDIDKLIIQKEKLKMELKPSINEYQLRFSVDTKDLEEEPVYNSNSLNQIEVEIKKAKVIEDIREALSSFDNDIELQIFEQIALLLKKYRIEKIFGYTVDAVSHYYSVLPEWVGDPESDDFVEEFLDLAQKYDGIE
;
A
#
# COMPACT_ATOMS: atom_id res chain seq x y z
N MET A 1 -8.61 -15.62 -1.45
CA MET A 1 -7.61 -16.70 -1.21
C MET A 1 -7.21 -16.67 0.26
N LYS A 2 -7.05 -17.81 0.94
CA LYS A 2 -6.62 -17.81 2.35
C LYS A 2 -5.12 -17.58 2.48
N GLY A 3 -4.68 -16.77 3.44
CA GLY A 3 -3.27 -16.43 3.54
C GLY A 3 -2.36 -17.63 3.82
N ILE A 4 -2.80 -18.62 4.61
CA ILE A 4 -2.03 -19.87 4.78
C ILE A 4 -1.76 -20.62 3.47
N GLU A 5 -2.70 -20.61 2.52
CA GLU A 5 -2.52 -21.23 1.21
C GLU A 5 -1.43 -20.50 0.42
N TYR A 6 -1.47 -19.17 0.45
CA TYR A 6 -0.49 -18.33 -0.22
C TYR A 6 0.91 -18.45 0.39
N VAL A 7 1.03 -18.44 1.73
CA VAL A 7 2.32 -18.62 2.40
C VAL A 7 2.94 -19.97 2.03
N LEU A 8 2.18 -21.06 2.07
CA LEU A 8 2.70 -22.39 1.69
C LEU A 8 3.19 -22.43 0.25
N ALA A 9 2.44 -21.84 -0.68
CA ALA A 9 2.85 -21.74 -2.07
C ALA A 9 4.12 -20.88 -2.22
N LEU A 10 4.21 -19.75 -1.52
CA LEU A 10 5.34 -18.83 -1.58
C LEU A 10 6.64 -19.48 -1.03
N TYR A 11 6.53 -20.31 -0.01
CA TYR A 11 7.66 -21.06 0.57
C TYR A 11 7.91 -22.41 -0.10
N ASN A 12 7.13 -22.75 -1.13
CA ASN A 12 7.15 -24.04 -1.80
C ASN A 12 7.03 -25.23 -0.82
N MET A 13 6.25 -25.06 0.26
CA MET A 13 6.06 -26.06 1.31
C MET A 13 4.82 -26.91 1.02
N ALA A 14 4.99 -28.23 1.03
CA ALA A 14 3.89 -29.14 0.80
C ALA A 14 2.97 -29.25 2.03
N HIS A 15 1.66 -29.44 1.84
CA HIS A 15 0.71 -29.55 2.97
C HIS A 15 1.03 -30.73 3.91
N ILE A 16 1.60 -31.81 3.38
CA ILE A 16 2.01 -32.99 4.16
C ILE A 16 3.22 -32.69 5.05
N GLU A 17 4.09 -31.81 4.60
CA GLU A 17 5.28 -31.37 5.33
C GLU A 17 4.85 -30.50 6.51
N LEU A 18 4.03 -29.47 6.28
CA LEU A 18 3.49 -28.65 7.37
C LEU A 18 2.72 -29.49 8.40
N ALA A 19 1.92 -30.46 7.94
CA ALA A 19 1.17 -31.33 8.84
C ALA A 19 2.10 -32.13 9.77
N ARG A 20 3.24 -32.60 9.25
CA ARG A 20 4.27 -33.32 10.03
C ARG A 20 4.91 -32.40 11.06
N GLU A 21 5.30 -31.19 10.68
CA GLU A 21 5.89 -30.19 11.59
C GLU A 21 4.94 -29.84 12.74
N LEU A 22 3.64 -29.75 12.46
CA LEU A 22 2.63 -29.41 13.45
C LEU A 22 2.07 -30.60 14.24
N GLY A 23 2.49 -31.84 13.92
CA GLY A 23 2.01 -33.06 14.54
C GLY A 23 0.51 -33.33 14.33
N ILE A 24 -0.03 -32.95 13.16
CA ILE A 24 -1.45 -33.10 12.80
C ILE A 24 -1.62 -33.80 11.46
N THR A 25 -2.87 -34.08 11.07
CA THR A 25 -3.13 -34.74 9.79
C THR A 25 -3.13 -33.73 8.64
N ARG A 26 -2.77 -34.18 7.42
CA ARG A 26 -2.91 -33.40 6.19
C ARG A 26 -4.34 -32.86 5.98
N GLN A 27 -5.35 -33.58 6.47
CA GLN A 27 -6.75 -33.17 6.36
C GLN A 27 -7.04 -31.90 7.15
N ASN A 28 -6.40 -31.70 8.31
CA ASN A 28 -6.51 -30.45 9.08
C ASN A 28 -6.01 -29.25 8.27
N ILE A 29 -4.82 -29.35 7.65
CA ILE A 29 -4.26 -28.28 6.79
C ILE A 29 -5.19 -27.96 5.62
N ASN A 30 -5.69 -28.99 4.94
CA ASN A 30 -6.63 -28.81 3.82
C ASN A 30 -7.94 -28.13 4.24
N GLN A 31 -8.42 -28.37 5.47
CA GLN A 31 -9.60 -27.69 6.00
C GLN A 31 -9.33 -26.20 6.23
N TRP A 32 -8.15 -25.84 6.74
CA TRP A 32 -7.76 -24.44 6.95
C TRP A 32 -7.66 -23.68 5.62
N ILE A 33 -7.00 -24.27 4.62
CA ILE A 33 -6.85 -23.69 3.28
C ILE A 33 -8.22 -23.45 2.63
N LYS A 34 -9.13 -24.43 2.73
CA LYS A 34 -10.50 -24.31 2.18
C LYS A 34 -11.43 -23.41 3.01
N GLY A 35 -10.94 -22.81 4.10
CA GLY A 35 -11.75 -22.00 5.01
C GLY A 35 -12.84 -22.76 5.77
N LYS A 36 -12.80 -24.11 5.77
CA LYS A 36 -13.80 -24.96 6.44
C LYS A 36 -13.57 -25.10 7.95
N GLY A 37 -12.49 -24.55 8.46
CA GLY A 37 -12.18 -24.50 9.89
C GLY A 37 -11.12 -23.43 10.17
N LYS A 38 -11.20 -22.79 11.34
CA LYS A 38 -10.18 -21.84 11.78
C LYS A 38 -8.90 -22.58 12.19
N ILE A 39 -7.76 -21.95 11.98
CA ILE A 39 -6.48 -22.40 12.54
C ILE A 39 -6.56 -22.22 14.06
N PRO A 40 -6.36 -23.28 14.86
CA PRO A 40 -6.31 -23.17 16.32
C PRO A 40 -5.23 -22.19 16.78
N LYS A 41 -5.54 -21.35 17.79
CA LYS A 41 -4.63 -20.29 18.28
C LYS A 41 -3.23 -20.80 18.64
N LYS A 42 -3.11 -22.03 19.15
CA LYS A 42 -1.81 -22.64 19.50
C LYS A 42 -0.86 -22.82 18.31
N TYR A 43 -1.37 -22.88 17.07
CA TYR A 43 -0.54 -23.05 15.87
C TYR A 43 -0.15 -21.73 15.23
N LEU A 44 -0.86 -20.62 15.52
CA LEU A 44 -0.56 -19.32 14.92
C LEU A 44 0.86 -18.82 15.27
N PRO A 45 1.33 -18.87 16.53
CA PRO A 45 2.70 -18.47 16.86
C PRO A 45 3.75 -19.34 16.17
N VAL A 46 3.50 -20.65 16.07
CA VAL A 46 4.42 -21.60 15.42
C VAL A 46 4.55 -21.30 13.94
N LEU A 47 3.42 -21.06 13.26
CA LEU A 47 3.38 -20.66 11.86
C LEU A 47 4.08 -19.31 11.64
N SER A 48 3.79 -18.35 12.51
CA SER A 48 4.39 -17.01 12.43
C SER A 48 5.91 -17.06 12.55
N GLN A 49 6.44 -17.85 13.49
CA GLN A 49 7.88 -18.05 13.62
C GLN A 49 8.48 -18.82 12.45
N MET A 50 7.82 -19.87 11.96
CA MET A 50 8.31 -20.71 10.86
C MET A 50 8.45 -19.92 9.55
N PHE A 51 7.50 -19.04 9.26
CA PHE A 51 7.47 -18.29 8.00
C PHE A 51 7.87 -16.82 8.16
N ASN A 52 8.15 -16.33 9.36
CA ASN A 52 8.35 -14.90 9.62
C ASN A 52 7.21 -14.03 9.06
N VAL A 53 5.96 -14.46 9.25
CA VAL A 53 4.76 -13.74 8.77
C VAL A 53 3.85 -13.45 9.97
N PRO A 54 3.24 -12.26 10.10
CA PRO A 54 2.33 -11.98 11.21
C PRO A 54 1.15 -12.95 11.29
N GLU A 55 0.74 -13.32 12.51
CA GLU A 55 -0.26 -14.36 12.78
C GLU A 55 -1.59 -14.12 12.05
N GLU A 56 -2.00 -12.87 11.92
CA GLU A 56 -3.26 -12.46 11.29
C GLU A 56 -3.37 -12.94 9.84
N TYR A 57 -2.28 -12.94 9.09
CA TYR A 57 -2.30 -13.30 7.67
C TYR A 57 -2.66 -14.76 7.44
N PHE A 58 -2.33 -15.67 8.35
CA PHE A 58 -2.64 -17.09 8.16
C PHE A 58 -4.14 -17.38 8.14
N GLN A 59 -4.93 -16.60 8.88
CA GLN A 59 -6.39 -16.78 8.96
C GLN A 59 -7.16 -15.80 8.07
N LYS A 60 -6.54 -14.67 7.72
CA LYS A 60 -7.10 -13.65 6.84
C LYS A 60 -7.37 -14.20 5.43
N GLU A 61 -8.44 -13.69 4.82
CA GLU A 61 -8.57 -13.74 3.37
C GLU A 61 -7.78 -12.58 2.79
N ILE A 62 -6.70 -12.91 2.10
CA ILE A 62 -5.70 -11.92 1.71
C ILE A 62 -6.06 -11.26 0.38
N ASN A 63 -5.88 -9.95 0.31
CA ASN A 63 -5.94 -9.17 -0.93
C ASN A 63 -4.54 -9.07 -1.58
N ASP A 64 -4.39 -8.25 -2.62
CA ASP A 64 -3.11 -8.13 -3.33
C ASP A 64 -2.06 -7.36 -2.53
N ILE A 65 -2.46 -6.38 -1.72
CA ILE A 65 -1.56 -5.67 -0.79
C ILE A 65 -1.00 -6.64 0.25
N ASP A 66 -1.86 -7.47 0.84
CA ASP A 66 -1.48 -8.49 1.82
C ASP A 66 -0.44 -9.46 1.24
N LYS A 67 -0.61 -9.88 -0.02
CA LYS A 67 0.37 -10.74 -0.71
C LYS A 67 1.74 -10.07 -0.79
N LEU A 68 1.79 -8.79 -1.17
CA LEU A 68 3.04 -8.02 -1.24
C LEU A 68 3.69 -7.88 0.14
N ILE A 69 2.90 -7.65 1.19
CA ILE A 69 3.40 -7.60 2.57
C ILE A 69 4.00 -8.95 2.99
N ILE A 70 3.32 -10.06 2.71
CA ILE A 70 3.84 -11.41 3.01
C ILE A 70 5.15 -11.67 2.25
N GLN A 71 5.21 -11.31 0.96
CA GLN A 71 6.43 -11.44 0.15
C GLN A 71 7.58 -10.61 0.71
N LYS A 72 7.28 -9.39 1.19
CA LYS A 72 8.26 -8.50 1.82
C LYS A 72 8.86 -9.11 3.08
N GLU A 73 8.03 -9.71 3.94
CA GLU A 73 8.54 -10.35 5.16
C GLU A 73 9.38 -11.60 4.89
N LYS A 74 9.05 -12.36 3.83
CA LYS A 74 9.92 -13.42 3.31
C LYS A 74 11.27 -12.87 2.83
N LEU A 75 11.26 -11.83 2.00
CA LEU A 75 12.49 -11.20 1.48
C LEU A 75 13.37 -10.67 2.61
N LYS A 76 12.78 -10.06 3.65
CA LYS A 76 13.53 -9.62 4.84
C LYS A 76 14.23 -10.78 5.54
N MET A 77 13.54 -11.91 5.70
CA MET A 77 14.11 -13.11 6.32
C MET A 77 15.25 -13.70 5.49
N GLU A 78 15.09 -13.78 4.17
CA GLU A 78 16.08 -14.36 3.26
C GLU A 78 17.32 -13.48 3.10
N LEU A 79 17.12 -12.17 2.92
CA LEU A 79 18.19 -11.23 2.61
C LEU A 79 18.86 -10.64 3.84
N LYS A 80 18.18 -10.65 5.00
CA LYS A 80 18.62 -10.00 6.25
C LYS A 80 19.22 -8.62 6.01
N PRO A 81 18.46 -7.72 5.35
CA PRO A 81 19.01 -6.47 4.84
C PRO A 81 19.39 -5.53 5.99
N SER A 82 20.40 -4.70 5.74
CA SER A 82 20.71 -3.56 6.61
C SER A 82 20.06 -2.30 6.06
N ILE A 83 19.70 -1.40 6.97
CA ILE A 83 19.24 -0.06 6.62
C ILE A 83 20.48 0.74 6.20
N ASN A 84 20.44 1.34 5.01
CA ASN A 84 21.48 2.26 4.54
C ASN A 84 21.26 3.65 5.11
N GLU A 85 20.03 4.14 5.00
CA GLU A 85 19.62 5.47 5.44
C GLU A 85 18.12 5.47 5.75
N TYR A 86 17.68 6.52 6.45
CA TYR A 86 16.28 6.85 6.58
C TYR A 86 15.97 8.03 5.67
N GLN A 87 14.87 7.94 4.93
CA GLN A 87 14.35 9.03 4.13
C GLN A 87 13.07 9.54 4.75
N LEU A 88 13.02 10.85 4.94
CA LEU A 88 11.83 11.53 5.42
C LEU A 88 10.83 11.65 4.27
N ARG A 89 9.63 11.10 4.43
CA ARG A 89 8.59 11.06 3.39
C ARG A 89 7.25 11.46 3.97
N PHE A 90 6.49 12.25 3.23
CA PHE A 90 5.14 12.60 3.63
C PHE A 90 4.24 11.36 3.55
N SER A 91 3.51 11.10 4.63
CA SER A 91 2.51 10.06 4.75
C SER A 91 1.14 10.69 4.61
N VAL A 92 0.41 10.31 3.55
CA VAL A 92 -0.95 10.81 3.30
C VAL A 92 -1.91 10.34 4.40
N ASP A 93 -1.66 9.15 4.98
CA ASP A 93 -2.49 8.53 6.02
C ASP A 93 -2.42 9.32 7.34
N THR A 94 -1.21 9.70 7.77
CA THR A 94 -0.99 10.42 9.04
C THR A 94 -0.95 11.94 8.88
N LYS A 95 -0.86 12.42 7.63
CA LYS A 95 -0.64 13.83 7.27
C LYS A 95 0.63 14.42 7.90
N ASP A 96 1.67 13.61 8.04
CA ASP A 96 2.95 14.01 8.63
C ASP A 96 4.14 13.40 7.89
N LEU A 97 5.36 13.84 8.23
CA LEU A 97 6.59 13.24 7.76
C LEU A 97 6.94 12.00 8.58
N GLU A 98 7.16 10.90 7.89
CA GLU A 98 7.60 9.64 8.48
C GLU A 98 9.00 9.28 7.99
N GLU A 99 9.83 8.79 8.91
CA GLU A 99 11.12 8.20 8.57
C GLU A 99 10.91 6.81 8.00
N GLU A 100 11.22 6.64 6.72
CA GLU A 100 11.17 5.35 6.06
C GLU A 100 12.58 4.79 5.82
N PRO A 101 12.84 3.52 6.20
CA PRO A 101 14.13 2.91 5.95
C PRO A 101 14.34 2.62 4.46
N VAL A 102 15.49 3.01 3.94
CA VAL A 102 16.00 2.56 2.65
C VAL A 102 17.00 1.45 2.90
N TYR A 103 16.69 0.27 2.41
CA TYR A 103 17.52 -0.91 2.61
C TYR A 103 18.65 -0.97 1.58
N ASN A 104 19.73 -1.68 1.93
CA ASN A 104 20.77 -2.06 0.97
C ASN A 104 20.27 -3.03 -0.12
N SER A 105 19.10 -3.63 0.08
CA SER A 105 18.45 -4.54 -0.87
C SER A 105 17.52 -3.80 -1.81
N ASN A 106 17.89 -3.72 -3.09
CA ASN A 106 17.04 -3.16 -4.14
C ASN A 106 15.70 -3.89 -4.24
N SER A 107 15.70 -5.23 -4.15
CA SER A 107 14.46 -6.02 -4.19
C SER A 107 13.51 -5.69 -3.04
N LEU A 108 14.04 -5.39 -1.84
CA LEU A 108 13.21 -4.98 -0.71
C LEU A 108 12.65 -3.57 -0.91
N ASN A 109 13.47 -2.63 -1.40
CA ASN A 109 12.99 -1.28 -1.69
C ASN A 109 11.92 -1.29 -2.80
N GLN A 110 12.09 -2.12 -3.83
CA GLN A 110 11.12 -2.28 -4.90
C GLN A 110 9.77 -2.80 -4.39
N ILE A 111 9.76 -3.80 -3.51
CA ILE A 111 8.48 -4.31 -2.99
C ILE A 111 7.78 -3.30 -2.08
N GLU A 112 8.52 -2.48 -1.31
CA GLU A 112 7.93 -1.37 -0.56
C GLU A 112 7.25 -0.36 -1.49
N VAL A 113 7.88 -0.05 -2.64
CA VAL A 113 7.27 0.81 -3.67
C VAL A 113 6.03 0.17 -4.29
N GLU A 114 6.05 -1.12 -4.59
CA GLU A 114 4.88 -1.82 -5.13
C GLU A 114 3.72 -1.87 -4.14
N ILE A 115 3.99 -2.02 -2.84
CA ILE A 115 2.96 -1.92 -1.78
C ILE A 115 2.31 -0.54 -1.81
N LYS A 116 3.11 0.54 -1.89
CA LYS A 116 2.58 1.91 -1.97
C LYS A 116 1.74 2.13 -3.21
N LYS A 117 2.19 1.66 -4.38
CA LYS A 117 1.40 1.73 -5.61
C LYS A 117 0.07 0.98 -5.47
N ALA A 118 0.10 -0.20 -4.86
CA ALA A 118 -1.10 -1.01 -4.68
C ALA A 118 -2.13 -0.31 -3.75
N LYS A 119 -1.68 0.37 -2.69
CA LYS A 119 -2.52 1.22 -1.85
C LYS A 119 -3.18 2.35 -2.65
N VAL A 120 -2.39 3.13 -3.39
CA VAL A 120 -2.91 4.23 -4.24
C VAL A 120 -3.95 3.72 -5.25
N ILE A 121 -3.73 2.54 -5.83
CA ILE A 121 -4.71 1.92 -6.75
C ILE A 121 -6.00 1.53 -6.02
N GLU A 122 -5.91 1.03 -4.79
CA GLU A 122 -7.08 0.70 -3.97
C GLU A 122 -7.89 1.96 -3.63
N ASP A 123 -7.22 3.04 -3.22
CA ASP A 123 -7.86 4.33 -2.91
C ASP A 123 -8.55 4.92 -4.15
N ILE A 124 -7.90 4.89 -5.31
CA ILE A 124 -8.50 5.33 -6.58
C ILE A 124 -9.72 4.47 -6.93
N ARG A 125 -9.64 3.14 -6.70
CA ARG A 125 -10.78 2.25 -6.98
C ARG A 125 -11.94 2.53 -6.05
N GLU A 126 -11.68 2.79 -4.77
CA GLU A 126 -12.70 3.18 -3.80
C GLU A 126 -13.37 4.49 -4.20
N ALA A 127 -12.59 5.52 -4.54
CA ALA A 127 -13.12 6.77 -5.07
C ALA A 127 -14.00 6.54 -6.31
N LEU A 128 -13.52 5.73 -7.25
CA LEU A 128 -14.26 5.39 -8.47
C LEU A 128 -15.57 4.63 -8.20
N SER A 129 -15.65 3.88 -7.11
CA SER A 129 -16.83 3.09 -6.76
C SER A 129 -18.00 3.94 -6.27
N SER A 130 -17.75 5.21 -5.94
CA SER A 130 -18.75 6.15 -5.44
C SER A 130 -19.47 6.96 -6.53
N PHE A 131 -19.02 6.87 -7.78
CA PHE A 131 -19.60 7.63 -8.88
C PHE A 131 -20.90 7.03 -9.40
N ASP A 132 -21.99 7.80 -9.30
CA ASP A 132 -23.32 7.43 -9.77
C ASP A 132 -23.70 8.07 -11.14
N ASN A 133 -22.86 8.96 -11.68
CA ASN A 133 -23.14 9.65 -12.95
C ASN A 133 -21.91 9.81 -13.87
N ASP A 134 -22.20 9.97 -15.17
CA ASP A 134 -21.18 10.06 -16.23
C ASP A 134 -20.32 11.33 -16.16
N ILE A 135 -20.80 12.42 -15.54
CA ILE A 135 -20.09 13.70 -15.50
C ILE A 135 -18.90 13.61 -14.53
N GLU A 136 -19.10 13.05 -13.34
CA GLU A 136 -18.03 12.87 -12.36
C GLU A 136 -16.95 11.91 -12.88
N LEU A 137 -17.35 10.88 -13.65
CA LEU A 137 -16.41 9.97 -14.30
C LEU A 137 -15.52 10.70 -15.33
N GLN A 138 -16.06 11.66 -16.10
CA GLN A 138 -15.28 12.43 -17.08
C GLN A 138 -14.14 13.23 -16.42
N ILE A 139 -14.34 13.74 -15.20
CA ILE A 139 -13.27 14.44 -14.46
C ILE A 139 -12.12 13.46 -14.15
N PHE A 140 -12.43 12.25 -13.71
CA PHE A 140 -11.42 11.22 -13.44
C PHE A 140 -10.71 10.75 -14.71
N GLU A 141 -11.42 10.65 -15.84
CA GLU A 141 -10.80 10.36 -17.14
C GLU A 141 -9.78 11.45 -17.55
N GLN A 142 -10.09 12.72 -17.30
CA GLN A 142 -9.18 13.83 -17.54
C GLN A 142 -7.95 13.75 -16.62
N ILE A 143 -8.14 13.51 -15.32
CA ILE A 143 -7.03 13.31 -14.38
C ILE A 143 -6.13 12.15 -14.84
N ALA A 144 -6.73 11.03 -15.25
CA ALA A 144 -5.98 9.88 -15.76
C ALA A 144 -5.19 10.22 -17.05
N LEU A 145 -5.74 11.05 -17.93
CA LEU A 145 -5.05 11.53 -19.13
C LEU A 145 -3.86 12.43 -18.78
N LEU A 146 -4.04 13.35 -17.83
CA LEU A 146 -2.99 14.25 -17.35
C LEU A 146 -1.83 13.46 -16.73
N LEU A 147 -2.11 12.49 -15.86
CA LEU A 147 -1.10 11.62 -15.27
C LEU A 147 -0.31 10.81 -16.33
N LYS A 148 -0.99 10.32 -17.36
CA LYS A 148 -0.33 9.53 -18.43
C LYS A 148 0.61 10.37 -19.27
N LYS A 149 0.21 11.61 -19.62
CA LYS A 149 0.91 12.43 -20.61
C LYS A 149 1.81 13.52 -20.03
N TYR A 150 1.43 14.09 -18.89
CA TYR A 150 2.00 15.35 -18.40
C TYR A 150 2.53 15.29 -16.96
N ARG A 151 2.56 14.12 -16.31
CA ARG A 151 3.05 13.98 -14.92
C ARG A 151 4.49 14.45 -14.65
N ILE A 152 5.30 14.61 -15.70
CA ILE A 152 6.71 15.06 -15.59
C ILE A 152 6.79 16.59 -15.71
N GLU A 153 5.74 17.24 -16.23
CA GLU A 153 5.70 18.69 -16.36
C GLU A 153 5.54 19.34 -14.99
N LYS A 154 6.43 20.29 -14.66
CA LYS A 154 6.44 20.97 -13.35
C LYS A 154 5.08 21.56 -12.98
N ILE A 155 4.42 22.21 -13.93
CA ILE A 155 3.11 22.85 -13.73
C ILE A 155 2.03 21.86 -13.27
N PHE A 156 2.08 20.60 -13.69
CA PHE A 156 1.14 19.58 -13.22
C PHE A 156 1.36 19.31 -11.74
N GLY A 157 2.62 19.13 -11.31
CA GLY A 157 2.99 18.97 -9.91
C GLY A 157 2.53 20.17 -9.07
N TYR A 158 2.87 21.39 -9.50
CA TYR A 158 2.49 22.62 -8.80
C TYR A 158 0.97 22.78 -8.68
N THR A 159 0.22 22.38 -9.71
CA THR A 159 -1.25 22.39 -9.66
C THR A 159 -1.78 21.38 -8.65
N VAL A 160 -1.20 20.17 -8.58
CA VAL A 160 -1.60 19.17 -7.58
C VAL A 160 -1.28 19.67 -6.17
N ASP A 161 -0.10 20.25 -5.94
CA ASP A 161 0.28 20.84 -4.66
C ASP A 161 -0.68 21.96 -4.25
N ALA A 162 -0.96 22.90 -5.16
CA ALA A 162 -1.85 24.03 -4.91
C ALA A 162 -3.29 23.59 -4.55
N VAL A 163 -3.85 22.64 -5.32
CA VAL A 163 -5.17 22.05 -5.02
C VAL A 163 -5.15 21.31 -3.68
N SER A 164 -4.04 20.63 -3.36
CA SER A 164 -3.91 19.88 -2.11
C SER A 164 -3.83 20.80 -0.89
N HIS A 165 -3.12 21.94 -0.98
CA HIS A 165 -3.11 22.95 0.07
C HIS A 165 -4.47 23.63 0.21
N TYR A 166 -5.12 23.98 -0.90
CA TYR A 166 -6.43 24.61 -0.91
C TYR A 166 -7.47 23.80 -0.12
N TYR A 167 -7.49 22.48 -0.30
CA TYR A 167 -8.39 21.57 0.43
C TYR A 167 -7.80 21.03 1.76
N SER A 168 -6.65 21.53 2.21
CA SER A 168 -5.98 21.06 3.43
C SER A 168 -5.73 19.54 3.46
N VAL A 169 -5.45 18.98 2.27
CA VAL A 169 -4.98 17.59 2.10
C VAL A 169 -3.52 17.50 2.54
N LEU A 170 -2.70 18.47 2.12
CA LEU A 170 -1.31 18.63 2.55
C LEU A 170 -1.19 19.74 3.62
N PRO A 171 -0.38 19.53 4.68
CA PRO A 171 0.05 20.61 5.57
C PRO A 171 0.78 21.72 4.81
N GLU A 172 0.72 22.96 5.29
CA GLU A 172 1.33 24.14 4.63
C GLU A 172 2.82 24.00 4.32
N TRP A 173 3.56 23.23 5.13
CA TRP A 173 5.00 23.01 4.95
C TRP A 173 5.35 21.86 3.99
N VAL A 174 4.35 21.14 3.46
CA VAL A 174 4.53 20.00 2.54
C VAL A 174 4.21 20.41 1.11
N GLY A 175 5.22 20.52 0.26
CA GLY A 175 5.08 20.80 -1.18
C GLY A 175 6.44 20.91 -1.85
N ASP A 176 6.47 21.13 -3.16
CA ASP A 176 7.69 21.56 -3.84
C ASP A 176 7.98 23.04 -3.51
N PRO A 177 9.11 23.39 -2.86
CA PRO A 177 9.44 24.78 -2.57
C PRO A 177 9.56 25.65 -3.82
N GLU A 178 9.83 25.07 -4.99
CA GLU A 178 9.82 25.82 -6.26
C GLU A 178 8.39 26.19 -6.71
N SER A 179 7.36 25.68 -6.03
CA SER A 179 5.95 25.91 -6.34
C SER A 179 5.26 26.95 -5.45
N ASP A 180 5.90 27.39 -4.36
CA ASP A 180 5.27 28.24 -3.32
C ASP A 180 4.57 29.47 -3.92
N ASP A 181 5.25 30.23 -4.79
CA ASP A 181 4.67 31.41 -5.46
C ASP A 181 3.42 31.03 -6.29
N PHE A 182 3.46 29.89 -6.99
CA PHE A 182 2.32 29.41 -7.79
C PHE A 182 1.16 28.96 -6.90
N VAL A 183 1.45 28.31 -5.76
CA VAL A 183 0.44 27.91 -4.79
C VAL A 183 -0.26 29.14 -4.23
N GLU A 184 0.49 30.17 -3.82
CA GLU A 184 -0.09 31.42 -3.31
C GLU A 184 -0.99 32.10 -4.36
N GLU A 185 -0.50 32.26 -5.60
CA GLU A 185 -1.30 32.83 -6.70
C GLU A 185 -2.57 32.00 -6.98
N PHE A 186 -2.47 30.68 -6.94
CA PHE A 186 -3.60 29.79 -7.11
C PHE A 186 -4.62 29.95 -5.97
N LEU A 187 -4.18 30.02 -4.71
CA LEU A 187 -5.05 30.16 -3.55
C LEU A 187 -5.83 31.48 -3.59
N ASP A 188 -5.16 32.58 -3.92
CA ASP A 188 -5.80 33.89 -4.10
C ASP A 188 -6.85 33.85 -5.21
N LEU A 189 -6.52 33.22 -6.34
CA LEU A 189 -7.44 33.06 -7.45
C LEU A 189 -8.62 32.16 -7.09
N ALA A 190 -8.38 31.03 -6.42
CA ALA A 190 -9.40 30.07 -6.03
C ALA A 190 -10.39 30.71 -5.05
N GLN A 191 -9.92 31.45 -4.04
CA GLN A 191 -10.78 32.18 -3.10
C GLN A 191 -11.72 33.17 -3.81
N LYS A 192 -11.24 33.82 -4.89
CA LYS A 192 -12.05 34.73 -5.69
C LYS A 192 -13.22 34.05 -6.41
N TYR A 193 -13.09 32.77 -6.79
CA TYR A 193 -14.13 32.03 -7.51
C TYR A 193 -14.98 31.12 -6.61
N ASP A 194 -14.47 30.76 -5.42
CA ASP A 194 -15.22 29.99 -4.41
C ASP A 194 -16.12 30.91 -3.56
N GLY A 195 -15.77 32.19 -3.48
CA GLY A 195 -16.64 33.26 -2.99
C GLY A 195 -17.65 33.72 -4.05
N ILE A 196 -18.91 33.37 -3.83
CA ILE A 196 -20.09 34.09 -4.33
C ILE A 196 -19.88 35.61 -4.13
N GLU A 197 -19.94 36.40 -5.21
CA GLU A 197 -20.55 37.74 -5.13
C GLU A 197 -22.07 37.59 -5.09
#